data_AF-A0A3N6A9G8-F1
#
_entry.id   AF-A0A3N6A9G8-F1
#
_cell.length_a   1.000
_cell.length_b   1.000
_cell.length_c   1.000
_cell.angle_alpha   90.00
_cell.angle_beta   90.00
_cell.angle_gamma   90.00
#
_symmetry.space_group_name_H-M   'P 1'
#
loop_
_entity.id
_entity.type
_entity.pdbx_description
1 polymer ?
#
loop_
_entity_poly.entity_id
_entity_poly.type
_entity_poly.pdbx_seq_one_letter_code
_entity_poly.pdbx_strand_id
1 'polypeptide(L)'
;MNAPAAAWLRTLHLPRPSLSDNTADVDRLSACLQKELGTPAVAIDLGLQRELPGLLRQHGFKVRCSLFRDRGRWVVTGIDPDDHPAPALGLAVDLGTTRVALRIVDLADGRALAESACDNPQIALGPDVLARIHYAERPDGLNQLTTLIRDGLNSAAAAACRAAGAAPSAIRTVAVAGNTAMTHLFLGLDPRWLIREPYIPAVNRPGVLRAADLGLTVGPYARVLVFPNIGSYFGGDLIAGILFAGLHRREETAVLVDVGTNAEVVLGNRDWLIGCAGAAGPALEGGVSRMGMLAAPGVVDRVRIDPAALRFELHTIEEKPPRGICGSGVIDLAAELFRTGMIDRRGKIVPARCGPHLALVDGIPHIRVVPADWSATGRELTIGQPDLDSLVRSKAAMYTILETLALTVGVELKEVTT
;
A
#
# COMPACT_ATOMS: atom_id res chain seq x y z
N MET A 1 -2.08 -0.53 17.76
CA MET A 1 -1.28 -0.93 18.95
C MET A 1 -0.28 -1.98 18.52
N ASN A 2 0.97 -1.56 18.46
CA ASN A 2 2.12 -2.38 18.13
C ASN A 2 2.18 -3.58 19.08
N ALA A 3 2.39 -4.79 18.56
CA ALA A 3 3.06 -5.78 19.39
C ALA A 3 4.29 -5.08 19.98
N PRO A 4 4.53 -5.13 21.31
CA PRO A 4 5.69 -4.44 21.88
C PRO A 4 6.90 -4.83 21.05
N ALA A 5 7.67 -3.88 20.52
CA ALA A 5 8.75 -4.15 19.57
C ALA A 5 9.76 -5.20 20.09
N ALA A 6 9.82 -5.33 21.43
CA ALA A 6 10.37 -6.46 22.17
C ALA A 6 9.80 -7.86 21.81
N ALA A 7 8.87 -8.00 20.86
CA ALA A 7 8.27 -9.26 20.42
C ALA A 7 9.08 -9.98 19.35
N TRP A 8 9.82 -9.25 18.50
CA TRP A 8 10.53 -9.84 17.35
C TRP A 8 11.97 -10.22 17.65
N LEU A 9 12.58 -9.63 18.69
CA LEU A 9 13.94 -9.95 19.11
C LEU A 9 13.93 -10.55 20.52
N ARG A 10 14.80 -11.53 20.79
CA ARG A 10 15.09 -12.05 22.13
C ARG A 10 16.59 -12.18 22.35
N THR A 11 17.08 -11.57 23.43
CA THR A 11 18.46 -11.76 23.86
C THR A 11 18.49 -12.85 24.91
N LEU A 12 19.23 -13.91 24.63
CA LEU A 12 19.27 -15.14 25.40
C LEU A 12 20.66 -15.43 25.91
N HIS A 13 20.73 -15.84 27.18
CA HIS A 13 21.91 -16.43 27.78
C HIS A 13 21.64 -17.92 28.00
N LEU A 14 22.16 -18.75 27.10
CA LEU A 14 21.92 -20.19 27.15
C LEU A 14 22.84 -20.86 28.19
N PRO A 15 22.35 -21.87 28.93
CA PRO A 15 23.20 -22.63 29.83
C PRO A 15 24.29 -23.35 29.03
N ARG A 16 25.55 -23.30 29.50
CA ARG A 16 26.66 -23.97 28.82
C ARG A 16 26.53 -25.50 28.94
N PRO A 17 26.89 -26.27 27.89
CA PRO A 17 26.90 -27.72 27.96
C PRO A 17 27.90 -28.21 29.00
N SER A 18 27.57 -29.34 29.62
CA SER A 18 28.36 -29.96 30.69
C SER A 18 28.14 -31.47 30.71
N LEU A 19 28.91 -32.21 31.51
CA LEU A 19 28.66 -33.65 31.68
C LEU A 19 27.28 -33.94 32.29
N SER A 20 26.72 -33.01 33.06
CA SER A 20 25.38 -33.12 33.65
C SER A 20 24.28 -32.55 32.75
N ASP A 21 24.64 -31.90 31.64
CA ASP A 21 23.71 -31.35 30.65
C ASP A 21 24.33 -31.46 29.24
N ASN A 22 24.08 -32.59 28.60
CA ASN A 22 24.51 -32.92 27.25
C ASN A 22 23.43 -32.62 26.18
N THR A 23 22.47 -31.73 26.48
CA THR A 23 21.42 -31.32 25.54
C THR A 23 22.03 -30.73 24.26
N ALA A 24 21.51 -31.13 23.09
CA ALA A 24 21.97 -30.64 21.81
C ALA A 24 21.74 -29.12 21.65
N ASP A 25 22.57 -28.44 20.87
CA ASP A 25 22.55 -26.97 20.75
C ASP A 25 21.22 -26.42 20.22
N VAL A 26 20.61 -27.11 19.24
CA VAL A 26 19.29 -26.75 18.68
C VAL A 26 18.18 -26.91 19.72
N ASP A 27 18.19 -28.01 20.47
CA ASP A 27 17.20 -28.30 21.50
C ASP A 27 17.33 -27.31 22.68
N ARG A 28 18.58 -26.99 23.05
CA ARG A 28 18.91 -26.02 24.09
C ARG A 28 18.37 -24.63 23.76
N LEU A 29 18.60 -24.16 22.53
CA LEU A 29 18.05 -22.88 22.07
C LEU A 29 16.51 -22.93 22.01
N SER A 30 15.95 -24.00 21.43
CA SER A 30 14.51 -24.17 21.28
C SER A 30 13.78 -24.19 22.62
N ALA A 31 14.28 -24.92 23.61
CA ALA A 31 13.72 -24.98 24.96
C ALA A 31 13.77 -23.63 25.67
N CYS A 32 14.87 -22.88 25.50
CA CYS A 32 15.00 -21.54 26.06
C CYS A 32 13.97 -20.57 25.45
N LEU A 33 13.86 -20.55 24.11
CA LEU A 33 12.86 -19.75 23.40
C LEU A 33 11.42 -20.17 23.74
N GLN A 34 11.12 -21.47 23.81
CA GLN A 34 9.80 -21.97 24.18
C GLN A 34 9.37 -21.46 25.57
N LYS A 35 10.29 -21.53 26.54
CA LYS A 35 10.07 -21.02 27.89
C LYS A 35 9.87 -19.51 27.91
N GLU A 36 10.73 -18.76 27.22
CA GLU A 36 10.67 -17.29 27.20
C GLU A 36 9.44 -16.75 26.47
N LEU A 37 9.04 -17.38 25.37
CA LEU A 37 7.92 -16.96 24.53
C LEU A 37 6.58 -17.54 24.98
N GLY A 38 6.57 -18.47 25.96
CA GLY A 38 5.36 -19.16 26.40
C GLY A 38 4.68 -19.94 25.26
N THR A 39 5.48 -20.59 24.41
CA THR A 39 5.00 -21.30 23.21
C THR A 39 5.41 -22.77 23.22
N PRO A 40 4.56 -23.69 22.73
CA PRO A 40 4.95 -25.09 22.58
C PRO A 40 5.86 -25.32 21.38
N ALA A 41 5.90 -24.41 20.39
CA ALA A 41 6.56 -24.65 19.11
C ALA A 41 7.48 -23.50 18.69
N VAL A 42 8.75 -23.84 18.44
CA VAL A 42 9.78 -23.00 17.83
C VAL A 42 10.40 -23.78 16.66
N ALA A 43 10.48 -23.17 15.49
CA ALA A 43 11.05 -23.75 14.28
C ALA A 43 12.38 -23.07 13.94
N ILE A 44 13.39 -23.88 13.62
CA ILE A 44 14.72 -23.44 13.23
C ILE A 44 15.06 -24.15 11.91
N ASP A 45 15.32 -23.39 10.85
CA ASP A 45 15.67 -23.95 9.54
C ASP A 45 16.97 -24.76 9.60
N LEU A 46 17.07 -25.85 8.81
CA LEU A 46 18.25 -26.71 8.77
C LEU A 46 19.55 -25.96 8.51
N GLY A 47 19.53 -24.91 7.65
CA GLY A 47 20.70 -24.08 7.43
C GLY A 47 21.20 -23.42 8.72
N LEU A 48 20.28 -22.83 9.49
CA LEU A 48 20.60 -22.20 10.76
C LEU A 48 21.02 -23.22 11.82
N GLN A 49 20.44 -24.42 11.82
CA GLN A 49 20.89 -25.53 12.68
C GLN A 49 22.35 -25.93 12.41
N ARG A 50 22.82 -25.84 11.16
CA ARG A 50 24.23 -26.13 10.81
C ARG A 50 25.19 -25.07 11.34
N GLU A 51 24.77 -23.82 11.36
CA GLU A 51 25.58 -22.68 11.83
C GLU A 51 25.59 -22.57 13.36
N LEU A 52 24.50 -22.97 14.01
CA LEU A 52 24.23 -22.75 15.42
C LEU A 52 25.35 -23.23 16.37
N PRO A 53 25.90 -24.46 16.26
CA PRO A 53 26.94 -24.93 17.19
C PRO A 53 28.19 -24.04 17.21
N GLY A 54 28.58 -23.51 16.04
CA GLY A 54 29.72 -22.59 15.91
C GLY A 54 29.41 -21.24 16.54
N LEU A 55 28.25 -20.66 16.19
CA LEU A 55 27.79 -19.37 16.70
C LEU A 55 27.71 -19.36 18.24
N LEU A 56 27.11 -20.39 18.85
CA LEU A 56 26.97 -20.46 20.31
C LEU A 56 28.33 -20.48 21.02
N ARG A 57 29.28 -21.26 20.52
CA ARG A 57 30.61 -21.35 21.14
C ARG A 57 31.41 -20.06 20.96
N GLN A 58 31.37 -19.48 19.77
CA GLN A 58 32.06 -18.23 19.45
C GLN A 58 31.61 -17.07 20.34
N HIS A 59 30.31 -17.00 20.64
CA HIS A 59 29.71 -15.91 21.41
C HIS A 59 29.40 -16.29 22.86
N GLY A 60 30.06 -17.34 23.38
CA GLY A 60 29.98 -17.69 24.79
C GLY A 60 28.56 -18.02 25.28
N PHE A 61 27.70 -18.53 24.39
CA PHE A 61 26.29 -18.87 24.60
C PHE A 61 25.38 -17.67 24.88
N LYS A 62 25.79 -16.47 24.46
CA LYS A 62 24.97 -15.26 24.46
C LYS A 62 24.62 -14.87 23.04
N VAL A 63 23.33 -14.83 22.74
CA VAL A 63 22.85 -14.57 21.37
C VAL A 63 21.59 -13.73 21.38
N ARG A 64 21.39 -12.97 20.31
CA ARG A 64 20.16 -12.28 19.97
C ARG A 64 19.47 -13.02 18.84
N CYS A 65 18.30 -13.57 19.10
CA CYS A 65 17.47 -14.24 18.11
C CYS A 65 16.46 -13.25 17.50
N SER A 66 16.42 -13.20 16.17
CA SER A 66 15.30 -12.62 15.42
C SER A 66 14.23 -13.67 15.19
N LEU A 67 12.99 -13.31 15.43
CA LEU A 67 11.85 -14.22 15.47
C LEU A 67 10.75 -13.73 14.54
N PHE A 68 9.96 -14.66 14.02
CA PHE A 68 8.73 -14.39 13.28
C PHE A 68 7.60 -15.25 13.83
N ARG A 69 6.45 -14.64 14.13
CA ARG A 69 5.27 -15.37 14.62
C ARG A 69 4.46 -15.90 13.45
N ASP A 70 4.36 -17.21 13.34
CA ASP A 70 3.53 -17.90 12.36
C ASP A 70 2.42 -18.67 13.10
N ARG A 71 1.27 -18.01 13.29
CA ARG A 71 0.10 -18.56 14.00
C ARG A 71 0.48 -19.07 15.41
N GLY A 72 0.44 -20.39 15.61
CA GLY A 72 0.72 -21.06 16.88
C GLY A 72 2.19 -21.45 17.09
N ARG A 73 3.11 -21.06 16.19
CA ARG A 73 4.54 -21.31 16.32
C ARG A 73 5.36 -20.04 16.10
N TRP A 74 6.59 -20.07 16.59
CA TRP A 74 7.61 -19.07 16.28
C TRP A 74 8.67 -19.65 15.36
N VAL A 75 9.21 -18.83 14.47
CA VAL A 75 10.28 -19.22 13.55
C VAL A 75 11.49 -18.33 13.82
N VAL A 76 12.66 -18.92 13.99
CA VAL A 76 13.91 -18.14 14.11
C VAL A 76 14.36 -17.71 12.72
N THR A 77 14.46 -16.40 12.50
CA THR A 77 14.80 -15.78 11.21
C THR A 77 16.20 -15.17 11.16
N GLY A 78 16.91 -15.19 12.29
CA GLY A 78 18.30 -14.76 12.40
C GLY A 78 18.84 -15.01 13.81
N ILE A 79 20.15 -15.21 13.91
CA ILE A 79 20.87 -15.30 15.18
C ILE A 79 22.10 -14.42 15.03
N ASP A 80 22.19 -13.42 15.89
CA ASP A 80 23.33 -12.52 15.99
C ASP A 80 23.94 -12.66 17.40
N PRO A 81 25.19 -12.21 17.62
CA PRO A 81 25.71 -11.90 18.96
C PRO A 81 24.79 -10.96 19.74
N ASP A 82 24.79 -11.04 21.07
CA ASP A 82 23.99 -10.16 21.92
C ASP A 82 24.39 -8.68 21.81
N ASP A 83 25.66 -8.42 21.54
CA ASP A 83 26.26 -7.10 21.32
C ASP A 83 26.35 -6.67 19.85
N HIS A 84 25.68 -7.39 18.93
CA HIS A 84 25.83 -7.12 17.50
C HIS A 84 25.38 -5.69 17.14
N PRO A 85 26.25 -4.87 16.53
CA PRO A 85 26.02 -3.43 16.36
C PRO A 85 25.00 -3.13 15.27
N ALA A 86 24.85 -4.00 14.27
CA ALA A 86 23.86 -3.80 13.22
C ALA A 86 22.45 -4.16 13.72
N PRO A 87 21.44 -3.34 13.38
CA PRO A 87 20.05 -3.64 13.72
C PRO A 87 19.52 -4.82 12.91
N ALA A 88 18.59 -5.56 13.52
CA ALA A 88 17.78 -6.54 12.81
C ALA A 88 16.56 -5.81 12.21
N LEU A 89 16.36 -5.95 10.90
CA LEU A 89 15.43 -5.10 10.15
C LEU A 89 14.18 -5.84 9.71
N GLY A 90 13.08 -5.10 9.64
CA GLY A 90 11.86 -5.45 8.94
C GLY A 90 11.73 -4.64 7.65
N LEU A 91 11.08 -5.23 6.65
CA LEU A 91 10.69 -4.55 5.43
C LEU A 91 9.17 -4.57 5.30
N ALA A 92 8.52 -3.40 5.33
CA ALA A 92 7.11 -3.28 4.97
C ALA A 92 7.00 -2.83 3.51
N VAL A 93 6.15 -3.49 2.74
CA VAL A 93 5.92 -3.26 1.31
C VAL A 93 4.43 -3.04 1.08
N ASP A 94 4.09 -1.88 0.53
CA ASP A 94 2.80 -1.61 -0.11
C ASP A 94 2.98 -1.80 -1.62
N LEU A 95 2.37 -2.87 -2.13
CA LEU A 95 2.48 -3.38 -3.48
C LEU A 95 1.32 -2.87 -4.33
N GLY A 96 1.36 -1.57 -4.64
CA GLY A 96 0.37 -0.93 -5.50
C GLY A 96 0.54 -1.29 -6.99
N THR A 97 -0.53 -1.08 -7.75
CA THR A 97 -0.53 -1.31 -9.19
C THR A 97 0.39 -0.34 -9.91
N THR A 98 0.38 0.94 -9.51
CA THR A 98 1.16 2.01 -10.15
C THR A 98 2.46 2.30 -9.42
N ARG A 99 2.44 2.33 -8.08
CA ARG A 99 3.60 2.59 -7.23
C ARG A 99 3.78 1.46 -6.23
N VAL A 100 5.03 1.21 -5.87
CA VAL A 100 5.42 0.32 -4.78
C VAL A 100 6.11 1.17 -3.72
N ALA A 101 5.58 1.18 -2.50
CA ALA A 101 6.17 1.88 -1.38
C ALA A 101 6.81 0.89 -0.40
N LEU A 102 7.96 1.25 0.14
CA LEU A 102 8.75 0.42 1.03
C LEU A 102 9.13 1.22 2.27
N ARG A 103 9.12 0.56 3.42
CA ARG A 103 9.61 1.12 4.68
C ARG A 103 10.54 0.11 5.36
N ILE A 104 11.75 0.56 5.68
CA ILE A 104 12.69 -0.18 6.51
C ILE A 104 12.40 0.15 7.97
N VAL A 105 12.24 -0.88 8.79
CA VAL A 105 11.85 -0.77 10.20
C VAL A 105 12.90 -1.46 11.06
N ASP A 106 13.32 -0.83 12.15
CA ASP A 106 14.11 -1.50 13.18
C ASP A 106 13.21 -2.42 14.01
N LEU A 107 13.53 -3.71 14.07
CA LEU A 107 12.70 -4.68 14.80
C LEU A 107 12.83 -4.55 16.32
N ALA A 108 13.82 -3.82 16.84
CA ALA A 108 14.01 -3.63 18.28
C ALA A 108 12.98 -2.65 18.87
N ASP A 109 12.70 -1.54 18.17
CA ASP A 109 11.85 -0.45 18.65
C ASP A 109 10.65 -0.13 17.73
N GLY A 110 10.62 -0.67 16.51
CA GLY A 110 9.58 -0.43 15.51
C GLY A 110 9.73 0.89 14.77
N ARG A 111 10.85 1.60 14.92
CA ARG A 111 11.11 2.88 14.27
C ARG A 111 11.37 2.71 12.77
N ALA A 112 10.77 3.58 11.95
CA ALA A 112 11.09 3.67 10.54
C ALA A 112 12.49 4.28 10.36
N LEU A 113 13.37 3.57 9.65
CA LEU A 113 14.74 4.00 9.37
C LEU A 113 14.87 4.66 7.99
N ALA A 114 14.11 4.18 7.02
CA ALA A 114 14.06 4.74 5.67
C ALA A 114 12.72 4.41 5.03
N GLU A 115 12.29 5.30 4.13
CA GLU A 115 11.15 5.10 3.25
C GLU A 115 11.59 5.33 1.81
N SER A 116 11.03 4.56 0.90
CA SER A 116 11.22 4.76 -0.52
C SER A 116 9.94 4.40 -1.26
N ALA A 117 9.78 4.98 -2.45
CA ALA A 117 8.72 4.57 -3.36
C ALA A 117 9.27 4.59 -4.78
N CYS A 118 8.89 3.59 -5.57
CA CYS A 118 9.20 3.50 -6.98
C CYS A 118 7.93 3.24 -7.79
N ASP A 119 8.01 3.47 -9.10
CA ASP A 119 6.96 3.02 -10.00
C ASP A 119 7.00 1.49 -10.09
N ASN A 120 5.83 0.86 -10.21
CA ASN A 120 5.74 -0.59 -10.36
C ASN A 120 6.29 -0.97 -11.75
N PRO A 121 7.37 -1.76 -11.85
CA PRO A 121 8.01 -2.07 -13.12
C PRO A 121 7.12 -2.86 -14.08
N GLN A 122 6.07 -3.51 -13.57
CA GLN A 122 5.10 -4.23 -14.39
C GLN A 122 4.28 -3.30 -15.30
N ILE A 123 4.30 -1.97 -15.07
CA ILE A 123 3.66 -0.99 -15.94
C ILE A 123 4.14 -1.08 -17.39
N ALA A 124 5.38 -1.54 -17.61
CA ALA A 124 5.95 -1.77 -18.93
C ALA A 124 5.25 -2.89 -19.72
N LEU A 125 4.63 -3.86 -19.02
CA LEU A 125 3.94 -5.01 -19.62
C LEU A 125 2.41 -4.89 -19.58
N GLY A 126 1.88 -4.06 -18.68
CA GLY A 126 0.46 -3.74 -18.61
C GLY A 126 0.19 -2.52 -17.72
N PRO A 127 -0.55 -1.51 -18.23
CA PRO A 127 -0.80 -0.28 -17.49
C PRO A 127 -1.67 -0.49 -16.24
N ASP A 128 -2.52 -1.51 -16.23
CA ASP A 128 -3.46 -1.82 -15.15
C ASP A 128 -3.52 -3.32 -14.84
N VAL A 129 -4.34 -3.68 -13.84
CA VAL A 129 -4.52 -5.07 -13.39
C VAL A 129 -5.04 -5.97 -14.52
N LEU A 130 -6.05 -5.54 -15.27
CA LEU A 130 -6.66 -6.37 -16.32
C LEU A 130 -5.66 -6.68 -17.44
N ALA A 131 -4.93 -5.65 -17.88
CA ALA A 131 -3.90 -5.77 -18.90
C ALA A 131 -2.79 -6.72 -18.46
N ARG A 132 -2.36 -6.66 -17.20
CA ARG A 132 -1.35 -7.57 -16.65
C ARG A 132 -1.86 -9.01 -16.56
N ILE A 133 -3.12 -9.22 -16.19
CA ILE A 133 -3.71 -10.56 -16.14
C ILE A 133 -3.78 -11.17 -17.55
N HIS A 134 -4.21 -10.39 -18.55
CA HIS A 134 -4.18 -10.84 -19.95
C HIS A 134 -2.75 -11.06 -20.48
N TYR A 135 -1.79 -10.25 -20.04
CA TYR A 135 -0.38 -10.48 -20.37
C TYR A 135 0.13 -11.79 -19.77
N ALA A 136 -0.23 -12.09 -18.53
CA ALA A 136 0.16 -13.31 -17.82
C ALA A 136 -0.30 -14.60 -18.53
N GLU A 137 -1.37 -14.54 -19.31
CA GLU A 137 -1.87 -15.67 -20.11
C GLU A 137 -1.03 -15.99 -21.35
N ARG A 138 -0.13 -15.08 -21.76
CA ARG A 138 0.79 -15.34 -22.86
C ARG A 138 1.84 -16.37 -22.43
N PRO A 139 2.45 -17.10 -23.37
CA PRO A 139 3.59 -17.96 -23.06
C PRO A 139 4.65 -17.16 -22.27
N ASP A 140 5.03 -17.67 -21.10
CA ASP A 140 6.00 -17.06 -20.18
C ASP A 140 5.60 -15.69 -19.57
N GLY A 141 4.40 -15.19 -19.84
CA GLY A 141 3.96 -13.86 -19.39
C GLY A 141 3.90 -13.71 -17.86
N LEU A 142 3.43 -14.74 -17.15
CA LEU A 142 3.38 -14.75 -15.69
C LEU A 142 4.79 -14.67 -15.09
N ASN A 143 5.74 -15.46 -15.60
CA ASN A 143 7.12 -15.45 -15.11
C ASN A 143 7.76 -14.08 -15.31
N GLN A 144 7.56 -13.45 -16.47
CA GLN A 144 8.09 -12.10 -16.74
C GLN A 144 7.54 -11.06 -15.76
N LEU A 145 6.22 -11.05 -15.52
CA LEU A 145 5.60 -10.16 -14.54
C LEU A 145 6.09 -10.43 -13.11
N THR A 146 6.27 -11.70 -12.75
CA THR A 146 6.74 -12.14 -11.43
C THR A 146 8.20 -11.72 -11.20
N THR A 147 9.06 -11.96 -12.18
CA THR A 147 10.48 -11.57 -12.15
C THR A 147 10.62 -10.06 -12.07
N LEU A 148 9.91 -9.30 -12.93
CA LEU A 148 9.96 -7.83 -12.90
C LEU A 148 9.63 -7.25 -11.53
N ILE A 149 8.58 -7.73 -10.87
CA ILE A 149 8.19 -7.19 -9.57
C ILE A 149 9.16 -7.60 -8.46
N ARG A 150 9.67 -8.83 -8.48
CA ARG A 150 10.66 -9.30 -7.50
C ARG A 150 12.00 -8.58 -7.64
N ASP A 151 12.47 -8.38 -8.86
CA ASP A 151 13.72 -7.64 -9.15
C ASP A 151 13.58 -6.15 -8.82
N GLY A 152 12.40 -5.57 -9.09
CA GLY A 152 12.05 -4.22 -8.68
C GLY A 152 12.08 -4.05 -7.15
N LEU A 153 11.47 -4.98 -6.42
CA LEU A 153 11.50 -5.00 -4.95
C LEU A 153 12.91 -5.17 -4.39
N ASN A 154 13.72 -6.06 -4.96
CA ASN A 154 15.11 -6.26 -4.56
C ASN A 154 15.93 -4.98 -4.73
N SER A 155 15.77 -4.31 -5.87
CA SER A 155 16.46 -3.05 -6.18
C SER A 155 16.03 -1.91 -5.24
N ALA A 156 14.72 -1.79 -4.99
CA ALA A 156 14.15 -0.79 -4.10
C ALA A 156 14.52 -1.02 -2.63
N ALA A 157 14.49 -2.28 -2.16
CA ALA A 157 14.92 -2.65 -0.82
C ALA A 157 16.42 -2.38 -0.61
N ALA A 158 17.26 -2.68 -1.61
CA ALA A 158 18.68 -2.36 -1.56
C ALA A 158 18.95 -0.85 -1.49
N ALA A 159 18.20 -0.05 -2.25
CA ALA A 159 18.30 1.41 -2.18
C ALA A 159 17.85 1.96 -0.81
N ALA A 160 16.73 1.47 -0.28
CA ALA A 160 16.22 1.87 1.03
C ALA A 160 17.18 1.47 2.16
N CYS A 161 17.78 0.26 2.10
CA CYS A 161 18.80 -0.17 3.05
C CYS A 161 20.03 0.74 3.00
N ARG A 162 20.52 1.10 1.81
CA ARG A 162 21.66 2.03 1.67
C ARG A 162 21.36 3.39 2.30
N ALA A 163 20.15 3.93 2.08
CA ALA A 163 19.73 5.18 2.69
C ALA A 163 19.65 5.09 4.23
N ALA A 164 19.30 3.91 4.77
CA ALA A 164 19.30 3.62 6.20
C ALA A 164 20.69 3.25 6.78
N GLY A 165 21.76 3.23 5.96
CA GLY A 165 23.09 2.79 6.40
C GLY A 165 23.17 1.28 6.72
N ALA A 166 22.30 0.47 6.11
CA ALA A 166 22.17 -0.95 6.35
C ALA A 166 22.35 -1.80 5.08
N ALA A 167 22.44 -3.12 5.26
CA ALA A 167 22.51 -4.09 4.17
C ALA A 167 21.19 -4.89 4.07
N PRO A 168 20.75 -5.31 2.87
CA PRO A 168 19.56 -6.16 2.72
C PRO A 168 19.59 -7.46 3.52
N SER A 169 20.78 -8.02 3.76
CA SER A 169 20.97 -9.22 4.60
C SER A 169 20.54 -9.04 6.06
N ALA A 170 20.43 -7.79 6.54
CA ALA A 170 19.92 -7.46 7.86
C ALA A 170 18.38 -7.53 7.95
N ILE A 171 17.67 -7.59 6.82
CA ILE A 171 16.21 -7.77 6.80
C ILE A 171 15.89 -9.21 7.18
N ARG A 172 15.24 -9.39 8.33
CA ARG A 172 14.84 -10.69 8.90
C ARG A 172 13.36 -10.99 8.70
N THR A 173 12.55 -9.97 8.47
CA THR A 173 11.09 -10.10 8.28
C THR A 173 10.62 -9.18 7.17
N VAL A 174 9.66 -9.64 6.38
CA VAL A 174 9.04 -8.85 5.30
C VAL A 174 7.53 -8.96 5.43
N ALA A 175 6.83 -7.84 5.30
CA ALA A 175 5.38 -7.75 5.24
C ALA A 175 4.99 -7.13 3.90
N VAL A 176 4.16 -7.82 3.11
CA VAL A 176 3.70 -7.37 1.79
C VAL A 176 2.18 -7.26 1.82
N ALA A 177 1.68 -6.06 1.56
CA ALA A 177 0.26 -5.77 1.39
C ALA A 177 0.03 -5.24 -0.03
N GLY A 178 -1.05 -5.65 -0.68
CA GLY A 178 -1.38 -5.23 -2.04
C GLY A 178 -2.65 -5.92 -2.50
N ASN A 179 -3.27 -5.41 -3.56
CA ASN A 179 -4.50 -6.00 -4.07
C ASN A 179 -4.29 -7.47 -4.48
N THR A 180 -5.39 -8.23 -4.61
CA THR A 180 -5.32 -9.67 -4.86
C THR A 180 -4.50 -10.00 -6.11
N ALA A 181 -4.64 -9.22 -7.20
CA ALA A 181 -3.90 -9.44 -8.42
C ALA A 181 -2.40 -9.20 -8.26
N MET A 182 -2.00 -8.09 -7.63
CA MET A 182 -0.59 -7.79 -7.36
C MET A 182 0.05 -8.87 -6.48
N THR A 183 -0.68 -9.34 -5.47
CA THR A 183 -0.26 -10.45 -4.63
C THR A 183 -0.04 -11.74 -5.44
N HIS A 184 -0.96 -12.09 -6.36
CA HIS A 184 -0.81 -13.28 -7.21
C HIS A 184 0.42 -13.17 -8.13
N LEU A 185 0.61 -12.01 -8.77
CA LEU A 185 1.77 -11.77 -9.63
C LEU A 185 3.09 -11.82 -8.84
N PHE A 186 3.14 -11.26 -7.64
CA PHE A 186 4.32 -11.34 -6.77
C PHE A 186 4.65 -12.79 -6.37
N LEU A 187 3.61 -13.59 -6.09
CA LEU A 187 3.76 -14.99 -5.72
C LEU A 187 3.98 -15.94 -6.90
N GLY A 188 3.83 -15.47 -8.14
CA GLY A 188 3.88 -16.32 -9.33
C GLY A 188 2.68 -17.28 -9.42
N LEU A 189 1.52 -16.86 -8.91
CA LEU A 189 0.28 -17.62 -8.98
C LEU A 189 -0.52 -17.18 -10.21
N ASP A 190 -1.18 -18.13 -10.87
CA ASP A 190 -2.02 -17.85 -12.04
C ASP A 190 -3.18 -16.91 -11.68
N PRO A 191 -3.23 -15.68 -12.24
CA PRO A 191 -4.28 -14.72 -11.94
C PRO A 191 -5.47 -14.80 -12.93
N ARG A 192 -5.46 -15.75 -13.89
CA ARG A 192 -6.44 -15.87 -14.99
C ARG A 192 -7.89 -15.80 -14.52
N TRP A 193 -8.20 -16.46 -13.41
CA TRP A 193 -9.58 -16.59 -12.90
C TRP A 193 -10.03 -15.44 -12.00
N LEU A 194 -9.16 -14.45 -11.74
CA LEU A 194 -9.53 -13.27 -10.95
C LEU A 194 -10.58 -12.40 -11.66
N ILE A 195 -10.49 -12.30 -12.99
CA ILE A 195 -11.30 -11.40 -13.84
C ILE A 195 -12.40 -12.13 -14.60
N ARG A 196 -12.55 -13.43 -14.37
CA ARG A 196 -13.51 -14.29 -15.06
C ARG A 196 -14.48 -14.83 -14.05
N GLU A 197 -15.76 -14.75 -14.35
CA GLU A 197 -16.81 -15.33 -13.51
C GLU A 197 -16.49 -16.81 -13.20
N PRO A 198 -16.58 -17.25 -11.93
CA PRO A 198 -17.12 -16.54 -10.76
C PRO A 198 -16.09 -15.79 -9.89
N TYR A 199 -15.02 -15.25 -10.49
CA TYR A 199 -14.01 -14.35 -9.89
C TYR A 199 -13.28 -14.99 -8.70
N ILE A 200 -12.60 -16.11 -8.96
CA ILE A 200 -12.02 -16.95 -7.90
C ILE A 200 -10.49 -16.81 -7.88
N PRO A 201 -9.89 -16.30 -6.79
CA PRO A 201 -8.45 -16.31 -6.61
C PRO A 201 -7.91 -17.71 -6.36
N ALA A 202 -6.64 -17.93 -6.71
CA ALA A 202 -5.94 -19.17 -6.39
C ALA A 202 -5.79 -19.36 -4.87
N VAL A 203 -5.52 -18.27 -4.15
CA VAL A 203 -5.41 -18.28 -2.69
C VAL A 203 -5.80 -16.94 -2.06
N ASN A 204 -6.55 -17.01 -0.97
CA ASN A 204 -6.85 -15.85 -0.13
C ASN A 204 -5.83 -15.68 1.00
N ARG A 205 -5.32 -16.78 1.57
CA ARG A 205 -4.42 -16.74 2.73
C ARG A 205 -3.12 -17.51 2.42
N PRO A 206 -2.19 -16.92 1.66
CA PRO A 206 -0.94 -17.58 1.28
C PRO A 206 -0.06 -17.95 2.49
N GLY A 207 -0.22 -17.24 3.61
CA GLY A 207 0.48 -17.53 4.86
C GLY A 207 1.89 -16.94 4.91
N VAL A 208 2.77 -17.59 5.67
CA VAL A 208 4.15 -17.17 5.88
C VAL A 208 5.07 -17.99 4.98
N LEU A 209 5.84 -17.30 4.14
CA LEU A 209 6.71 -17.88 3.12
C LEU A 209 8.18 -17.60 3.45
N ARG A 210 9.11 -18.38 2.89
CA ARG A 210 10.54 -18.05 2.96
C ARG A 210 10.85 -17.02 1.88
N ALA A 211 11.60 -15.99 2.23
CA ALA A 211 11.99 -14.95 1.28
C ALA A 211 12.83 -15.52 0.12
N ALA A 212 13.67 -16.51 0.41
CA ALA A 212 14.49 -17.21 -0.57
C ALA A 212 13.66 -17.93 -1.65
N ASP A 213 12.52 -18.52 -1.29
CA ASP A 213 11.64 -19.22 -2.25
C ASP A 213 10.96 -18.23 -3.23
N LEU A 214 10.92 -16.95 -2.86
CA LEU A 214 10.41 -15.86 -3.69
C LEU A 214 11.52 -15.11 -4.44
N GLY A 215 12.79 -15.53 -4.32
CA GLY A 215 13.92 -14.83 -4.95
C GLY A 215 14.21 -13.45 -4.37
N LEU A 216 13.78 -13.17 -3.13
CA LEU A 216 14.09 -11.91 -2.46
C LEU A 216 15.51 -11.93 -1.88
N THR A 217 16.29 -10.90 -2.20
CA THR A 217 17.68 -10.72 -1.77
C THR A 217 17.74 -10.04 -0.40
N VAL A 218 17.21 -10.72 0.61
CA VAL A 218 17.21 -10.31 2.03
C VAL A 218 17.94 -11.34 2.89
N GLY A 219 17.80 -11.29 4.22
CA GLY A 219 18.36 -12.31 5.10
C GLY A 219 17.98 -13.74 4.68
N PRO A 220 18.90 -14.72 4.72
CA PRO A 220 18.69 -16.06 4.15
C PRO A 220 17.57 -16.87 4.82
N TYR A 221 17.27 -16.57 6.08
CA TYR A 221 16.21 -17.19 6.85
C TYR A 221 14.99 -16.26 7.02
N ALA A 222 14.95 -15.15 6.29
CA ALA A 222 13.87 -14.19 6.39
C ALA A 222 12.52 -14.80 5.99
N ARG A 223 11.47 -14.33 6.64
CA ARG A 223 10.08 -14.72 6.36
C ARG A 223 9.30 -13.58 5.77
N VAL A 224 8.44 -13.92 4.82
CA VAL A 224 7.53 -12.99 4.14
C VAL A 224 6.11 -13.32 4.59
N LEU A 225 5.45 -12.37 5.24
CA LEU A 225 4.01 -12.38 5.42
C LEU A 225 3.39 -11.60 4.27
N VAL A 226 2.63 -12.31 3.46
CA VAL A 226 1.73 -11.69 2.50
C VAL A 226 0.37 -11.54 3.16
N PHE A 227 -0.15 -10.32 3.21
CA PHE A 227 -1.45 -10.04 3.82
C PHE A 227 -2.55 -10.87 3.15
N PRO A 228 -3.56 -11.33 3.92
CA PRO A 228 -4.63 -12.13 3.36
C PRO A 228 -5.53 -11.27 2.46
N ASN A 229 -6.03 -11.88 1.40
CA ASN A 229 -7.04 -11.34 0.49
C ASN A 229 -8.44 -11.89 0.85
N ILE A 230 -9.47 -11.27 0.27
CA ILE A 230 -10.87 -11.70 0.30
C ILE A 230 -11.43 -11.64 -1.13
N GLY A 231 -11.28 -12.72 -1.89
CA GLY A 231 -11.76 -12.77 -3.28
C GLY A 231 -10.89 -11.92 -4.22
N SER A 232 -11.39 -11.66 -5.43
CA SER A 232 -10.58 -11.01 -6.47
C SER A 232 -10.33 -9.51 -6.28
N TYR A 233 -11.21 -8.81 -5.55
CA TYR A 233 -11.24 -7.35 -5.52
C TYR A 233 -10.95 -6.75 -4.15
N PHE A 234 -10.81 -7.56 -3.10
CA PHE A 234 -10.38 -7.13 -1.77
C PHE A 234 -9.04 -7.78 -1.46
N GLY A 235 -7.96 -7.01 -1.54
CA GLY A 235 -6.63 -7.53 -1.26
C GLY A 235 -6.13 -7.25 0.14
N GLY A 236 -4.88 -7.63 0.33
CA GLY A 236 -4.16 -7.46 1.59
C GLY A 236 -3.84 -6.00 1.94
N ASP A 237 -3.81 -5.10 0.94
CA ASP A 237 -3.74 -3.65 1.12
C ASP A 237 -4.88 -3.14 1.98
N LEU A 238 -6.13 -3.49 1.63
CA LEU A 238 -7.27 -3.05 2.40
C LEU A 238 -7.33 -3.69 3.79
N ILE A 239 -6.93 -4.96 3.91
CA ILE A 239 -6.80 -5.61 5.23
C ILE A 239 -5.75 -4.90 6.09
N ALA A 240 -4.64 -4.46 5.51
CA ALA A 240 -3.66 -3.64 6.21
C ALA A 240 -4.27 -2.31 6.66
N GLY A 241 -5.08 -1.66 5.81
CA GLY A 241 -5.85 -0.46 6.15
C GLY A 241 -6.80 -0.67 7.33
N ILE A 242 -7.60 -1.74 7.33
CA ILE A 242 -8.52 -2.10 8.43
C ILE A 242 -7.75 -2.32 9.75
N LEU A 243 -6.59 -2.97 9.68
CA LEU A 243 -5.73 -3.23 10.83
C LEU A 243 -5.13 -1.92 11.38
N PHE A 244 -4.63 -1.07 10.48
CA PHE A 244 -4.03 0.22 10.81
C PHE A 244 -5.06 1.19 11.44
N ALA A 245 -6.23 1.33 10.82
CA ALA A 245 -7.31 2.19 11.30
C ALA A 245 -7.98 1.66 12.59
N GLY A 246 -7.72 0.40 12.95
CA GLY A 246 -8.34 -0.24 14.12
C GLY A 246 -9.84 -0.48 13.96
N LEU A 247 -10.36 -0.48 12.72
CA LEU A 247 -11.78 -0.61 12.42
C LEU A 247 -12.38 -1.89 13.02
N HIS A 248 -11.64 -3.00 12.93
CA HIS A 248 -11.95 -4.30 13.54
C HIS A 248 -12.04 -4.31 15.09
N ARG A 249 -11.82 -3.18 15.77
CA ARG A 249 -11.90 -3.05 17.24
C ARG A 249 -12.87 -1.97 17.69
N ARG A 250 -13.39 -1.16 16.77
CA ARG A 250 -14.32 -0.08 17.11
C ARG A 250 -15.68 -0.65 17.49
N GLU A 251 -16.35 -0.02 18.44
CA GLU A 251 -17.74 -0.38 18.77
C GLU A 251 -18.70 0.33 17.80
N GLU A 252 -18.40 1.58 17.49
CA GLU A 252 -19.15 2.40 16.56
C GLU A 252 -18.97 1.93 15.11
N THR A 253 -20.04 2.02 14.33
CA THR A 253 -19.96 1.84 12.88
C THR A 253 -19.13 2.96 12.27
N ALA A 254 -18.08 2.58 11.56
CA ALA A 254 -17.20 3.50 10.86
C ALA A 254 -16.94 3.05 9.42
N VAL A 255 -16.45 3.98 8.61
CA VAL A 255 -16.12 3.73 7.21
C VAL A 255 -14.63 3.91 6.96
N LEU A 256 -14.04 2.99 6.20
CA LEU A 256 -12.73 3.13 5.59
C LEU A 256 -12.93 3.20 4.08
N VAL A 257 -12.38 4.25 3.46
CA VAL A 257 -12.42 4.44 2.01
C VAL A 257 -10.98 4.49 1.52
N ASP A 258 -10.58 3.50 0.73
CA ASP A 258 -9.38 3.57 -0.08
C ASP A 258 -9.76 4.11 -1.45
N VAL A 259 -9.18 5.25 -1.82
CA VAL A 259 -9.48 5.94 -3.07
C VAL A 259 -8.25 5.89 -3.94
N GLY A 260 -8.26 4.94 -4.88
CA GLY A 260 -7.28 4.86 -5.95
C GLY A 260 -7.95 4.80 -7.34
N THR A 261 -7.29 4.12 -8.28
CA THR A 261 -7.89 3.79 -9.59
C THR A 261 -9.19 2.99 -9.43
N ASN A 262 -9.19 2.08 -8.45
CA ASN A 262 -10.38 1.47 -7.89
C ASN A 262 -10.75 2.18 -6.60
N ALA A 263 -12.00 2.05 -6.18
CA ALA A 263 -12.36 2.39 -4.82
C ALA A 263 -12.77 1.15 -4.06
N GLU A 264 -12.14 0.98 -2.91
CA GLU A 264 -12.43 -0.06 -1.96
C GLU A 264 -13.00 0.60 -0.70
N VAL A 265 -14.26 0.30 -0.40
CA VAL A 265 -14.96 0.83 0.76
C VAL A 265 -15.26 -0.29 1.72
N VAL A 266 -14.95 -0.08 2.99
CA VAL A 266 -15.30 -0.96 4.11
C VAL A 266 -16.17 -0.19 5.08
N LEU A 267 -17.29 -0.78 5.47
CA LEU A 267 -18.21 -0.26 6.48
C LEU A 267 -18.36 -1.30 7.59
N GLY A 268 -18.34 -0.86 8.84
CA GLY A 268 -18.68 -1.73 9.96
C GLY A 268 -17.95 -1.39 11.24
N ASN A 269 -17.79 -2.39 12.10
CA ASN A 269 -17.24 -2.28 13.44
C ASN A 269 -16.55 -3.60 13.85
N ARG A 270 -16.33 -3.82 15.15
CA ARG A 270 -15.72 -5.05 15.67
C ARG A 270 -16.55 -6.32 15.46
N ASP A 271 -17.87 -6.20 15.33
CA ASP A 271 -18.81 -7.32 15.27
C ASP A 271 -19.06 -7.76 13.81
N TRP A 272 -19.02 -6.82 12.87
CA TRP A 272 -19.19 -7.09 11.45
C TRP A 272 -18.44 -6.09 10.58
N LEU A 273 -17.96 -6.54 9.42
CA LEU A 273 -17.37 -5.71 8.39
C LEU A 273 -17.92 -6.14 7.05
N ILE A 274 -18.39 -5.18 6.25
CA ILE A 274 -18.79 -5.39 4.85
C ILE A 274 -17.92 -4.53 3.96
N GLY A 275 -17.58 -5.05 2.79
CA GLY A 275 -16.78 -4.33 1.80
C GLY A 275 -17.43 -4.34 0.42
N CYS A 276 -17.30 -3.24 -0.31
CA CYS A 276 -17.54 -3.19 -1.74
C CYS A 276 -16.36 -2.54 -2.46
N ALA A 277 -15.96 -3.14 -3.59
CA ALA A 277 -14.95 -2.61 -4.48
C ALA A 277 -15.64 -2.25 -5.80
N GLY A 278 -15.35 -1.08 -6.33
CA GLY A 278 -15.96 -0.61 -7.56
C GLY A 278 -15.07 0.33 -8.35
N ALA A 279 -15.38 0.50 -9.63
CA ALA A 279 -14.68 1.45 -10.47
C ALA A 279 -15.06 2.88 -10.08
N ALA A 280 -14.19 3.58 -9.36
CA ALA A 280 -14.25 5.03 -9.21
C ALA A 280 -13.87 5.73 -10.51
N GLY A 281 -12.88 5.21 -11.23
CA GLY A 281 -12.25 5.91 -12.34
C GLY A 281 -11.23 6.96 -11.86
N PRO A 282 -10.22 7.31 -12.69
CA PRO A 282 -8.99 7.98 -12.24
C PRO A 282 -9.15 9.51 -12.02
N ALA A 283 -10.38 10.01 -11.85
CA ALA A 283 -10.66 11.46 -11.85
C ALA A 283 -9.91 12.23 -10.77
N LEU A 284 -9.56 11.56 -9.67
CA LEU A 284 -8.86 12.16 -8.53
C LEU A 284 -7.35 11.88 -8.52
N GLU A 285 -6.86 10.96 -9.36
CA GLU A 285 -5.45 10.56 -9.47
C GLU A 285 -4.70 11.28 -10.61
N GLY A 286 -5.30 12.32 -11.20
CA GLY A 286 -4.69 13.13 -12.26
C GLY A 286 -4.86 12.59 -13.69
N GLY A 287 -5.48 11.42 -13.87
CA GLY A 287 -5.59 10.75 -15.18
C GLY A 287 -6.71 11.24 -16.10
N VAL A 288 -7.55 12.19 -15.66
CA VAL A 288 -8.79 12.55 -16.36
C VAL A 288 -8.75 13.91 -17.06
N SER A 289 -8.01 14.88 -16.53
CA SER A 289 -7.92 16.22 -17.14
C SER A 289 -6.51 16.48 -17.62
N ARG A 290 -6.35 17.22 -18.72
CA ARG A 290 -5.04 17.63 -19.25
C ARG A 290 -4.22 18.45 -18.26
N MET A 291 -4.86 19.11 -17.30
CA MET A 291 -4.18 19.83 -16.22
C MET A 291 -4.00 19.00 -14.94
N GLY A 292 -4.55 17.79 -14.89
CA GLY A 292 -4.49 16.89 -13.73
C GLY A 292 -3.07 16.39 -13.47
N MET A 293 -2.62 16.49 -12.22
CA MET A 293 -1.29 16.08 -11.79
C MET A 293 -1.32 15.58 -10.34
N LEU A 294 -0.35 14.75 -9.95
CA LEU A 294 -0.13 14.40 -8.55
C LEU A 294 0.29 15.64 -7.74
N ALA A 295 -0.06 15.65 -6.45
CA ALA A 295 0.33 16.70 -5.52
C ALA A 295 1.86 16.85 -5.49
N ALA A 296 2.34 18.03 -5.91
CA ALA A 296 3.75 18.37 -6.02
C ALA A 296 3.90 19.89 -6.02
N PRO A 297 5.13 20.42 -5.83
CA PRO A 297 5.34 21.86 -5.83
C PRO A 297 4.84 22.54 -7.12
N GLY A 298 4.08 23.62 -6.97
CA GLY A 298 3.43 24.36 -8.06
C GLY A 298 2.14 23.70 -8.58
N VAL A 299 1.64 22.65 -7.94
CA VAL A 299 0.33 22.05 -8.27
C VAL A 299 -0.74 22.69 -7.40
N VAL A 300 -1.86 23.08 -8.02
CA VAL A 300 -3.02 23.68 -7.34
C VAL A 300 -3.73 22.62 -6.51
N ASP A 301 -3.86 22.86 -5.21
CA ASP A 301 -4.51 21.96 -4.24
C ASP A 301 -5.77 22.54 -3.59
N ARG A 302 -5.99 23.86 -3.72
CA ARG A 302 -7.22 24.53 -3.28
C ARG A 302 -7.70 25.58 -4.28
N VAL A 303 -9.01 25.67 -4.43
CA VAL A 303 -9.67 26.60 -5.36
C VAL A 303 -10.84 27.29 -4.66
N ARG A 304 -10.93 28.61 -4.81
CA ARG A 304 -12.09 29.43 -4.45
C ARG A 304 -12.47 30.33 -5.61
N ILE A 305 -13.76 30.63 -5.77
CA ILE A 305 -14.22 31.58 -6.77
C ILE A 305 -15.02 32.69 -6.08
N ASP A 306 -14.58 33.93 -6.25
CA ASP A 306 -15.37 35.10 -5.87
C ASP A 306 -16.63 35.16 -6.75
N PRO A 307 -17.85 34.98 -6.20
CA PRO A 307 -19.06 34.89 -7.02
C PRO A 307 -19.45 36.22 -7.69
N ALA A 308 -18.97 37.36 -7.18
CA ALA A 308 -19.27 38.67 -7.75
C ALA A 308 -18.30 39.03 -8.87
N ALA A 309 -17.00 38.77 -8.66
CA ALA A 309 -15.96 39.07 -9.63
C ALA A 309 -15.68 37.93 -10.63
N LEU A 310 -16.19 36.72 -10.36
CA LEU A 310 -15.81 35.46 -11.00
C LEU A 310 -14.29 35.20 -10.98
N ARG A 311 -13.60 35.77 -9.98
CA ARG A 311 -12.14 35.66 -9.85
C ARG A 311 -11.77 34.35 -9.17
N PHE A 312 -10.85 33.61 -9.78
CA PHE A 312 -10.27 32.39 -9.23
C PHE A 312 -9.17 32.74 -8.22
N GLU A 313 -9.31 32.24 -7.01
CA GLU A 313 -8.32 32.33 -5.94
C GLU A 313 -7.76 30.92 -5.72
N LEU A 314 -6.49 30.74 -6.06
CA LEU A 314 -5.83 29.44 -6.06
C LEU A 314 -4.70 29.44 -5.04
N HIS A 315 -4.52 28.31 -4.36
CA HIS A 315 -3.30 28.01 -3.61
C HIS A 315 -2.57 26.88 -4.32
N THR A 316 -1.24 26.98 -4.36
CA THR A 316 -0.36 25.95 -4.91
C THR A 316 0.56 25.43 -3.83
N ILE A 317 0.88 24.15 -3.91
CA ILE A 317 1.84 23.53 -2.99
C ILE A 317 3.21 24.23 -3.13
N GLU A 318 3.81 24.60 -2.00
CA GLU A 318 5.04 25.42 -1.91
C GLU A 318 4.94 26.81 -2.55
N GLU A 319 3.73 27.34 -2.80
CA GLU A 319 3.51 28.70 -3.33
C GLU A 319 4.26 28.99 -4.64
N LYS A 320 4.48 27.95 -5.47
CA LYS A 320 5.13 28.07 -6.77
C LYS A 320 4.11 28.37 -7.88
N PRO A 321 4.54 28.94 -9.02
CA PRO A 321 3.64 29.19 -10.15
C PRO A 321 2.89 27.91 -10.57
N PRO A 322 1.57 28.00 -10.83
CA PRO A 322 0.72 26.85 -11.13
C PRO A 322 1.17 26.12 -12.39
N ARG A 323 1.28 24.80 -12.31
CA ARG A 323 1.64 23.92 -13.45
C ARG A 323 0.64 22.80 -13.72
N GLY A 324 -0.35 22.66 -12.85
CA GLY A 324 -1.41 21.65 -12.90
C GLY A 324 -2.29 21.73 -11.65
N ILE A 325 -3.19 20.78 -11.50
CA ILE A 325 -4.13 20.66 -10.37
C ILE A 325 -4.13 19.24 -9.83
N CYS A 326 -4.20 19.06 -8.50
CA CYS A 326 -4.34 17.74 -7.88
C CYS A 326 -5.80 17.42 -7.54
N GLY A 327 -6.05 16.18 -7.10
CA GLY A 327 -7.41 15.70 -6.80
C GLY A 327 -8.20 16.61 -5.85
N SER A 328 -7.58 17.13 -4.79
CA SER A 328 -8.24 18.07 -3.87
C SER A 328 -8.63 19.38 -4.56
N GLY A 329 -7.74 19.92 -5.39
CA GLY A 329 -8.02 21.12 -6.18
C GLY A 329 -9.16 20.92 -7.19
N VAL A 330 -9.25 19.74 -7.81
CA VAL A 330 -10.35 19.40 -8.75
C VAL A 330 -11.69 19.34 -8.02
N ILE A 331 -11.73 18.78 -6.80
CA ILE A 331 -12.94 18.72 -5.98
C ILE A 331 -13.40 20.14 -5.60
N ASP A 332 -12.49 20.97 -5.09
CA ASP A 332 -12.76 22.37 -4.76
C ASP A 332 -13.26 23.14 -5.98
N LEU A 333 -12.58 23.00 -7.12
CA LEU A 333 -12.95 23.62 -8.38
C LEU A 333 -14.39 23.26 -8.79
N ALA A 334 -14.73 21.97 -8.81
CA ALA A 334 -16.07 21.53 -9.19
C ALA A 334 -17.14 22.06 -8.23
N ALA A 335 -16.86 22.10 -6.93
CA ALA A 335 -17.77 22.67 -5.94
C ALA A 335 -18.00 24.16 -6.17
N GLU A 336 -16.94 24.94 -6.40
CA GLU A 336 -17.02 26.38 -6.61
C GLU A 336 -17.68 26.73 -7.95
N LEU A 337 -17.39 25.98 -9.02
CA LEU A 337 -18.08 26.11 -10.31
C LEU A 337 -19.58 25.86 -10.17
N PHE A 338 -19.99 24.90 -9.34
CA PHE A 338 -21.39 24.62 -9.09
C PHE A 338 -22.05 25.74 -8.28
N ARG A 339 -21.38 26.23 -7.22
CA ARG A 339 -21.89 27.31 -6.35
C ARG A 339 -22.06 28.64 -7.09
N THR A 340 -21.19 28.91 -8.06
CA THR A 340 -21.26 30.11 -8.92
C THR A 340 -22.20 29.93 -10.12
N GLY A 341 -22.74 28.73 -10.34
CA GLY A 341 -23.62 28.41 -11.45
C GLY A 341 -22.91 28.31 -12.80
N MET A 342 -21.57 28.29 -12.82
CA MET A 342 -20.76 28.05 -14.02
C MET A 342 -20.96 26.61 -14.54
N ILE A 343 -21.35 25.68 -13.67
CA ILE A 343 -21.87 24.36 -14.05
C ILE A 343 -23.24 24.10 -13.41
N ASP A 344 -24.07 23.31 -14.08
CA ASP A 344 -25.39 22.89 -13.58
C ASP A 344 -25.34 21.63 -12.69
N ARG A 345 -26.50 21.15 -12.23
CA ARG A 345 -26.63 19.94 -11.39
C ARG A 345 -26.18 18.65 -12.09
N ARG A 346 -26.04 18.66 -13.42
CA ARG A 346 -25.54 17.53 -14.22
C ARG A 346 -24.03 17.65 -14.48
N GLY A 347 -23.38 18.71 -13.98
CA GLY A 347 -21.99 19.03 -14.26
C GLY A 347 -21.76 19.63 -15.65
N LYS A 348 -22.82 20.12 -16.33
CA LYS A 348 -22.69 20.77 -17.64
C LYS A 348 -22.31 22.23 -17.47
N ILE A 349 -21.29 22.66 -18.22
CA ILE A 349 -20.87 24.06 -18.31
C ILE A 349 -22.04 24.89 -18.80
N VAL A 350 -22.29 26.02 -18.13
CA VAL A 350 -23.34 26.98 -18.46
C VAL A 350 -22.67 28.22 -19.07
N PRO A 351 -22.52 28.33 -20.41
CA PRO A 351 -21.73 29.38 -21.06
C PRO A 351 -22.07 30.81 -20.60
N ALA A 352 -23.36 31.09 -20.41
CA ALA A 352 -23.86 32.39 -19.98
C ALA A 352 -23.39 32.81 -18.57
N ARG A 353 -22.87 31.88 -17.76
CA ARG A 353 -22.40 32.12 -16.40
C ARG A 353 -20.87 32.16 -16.29
N CYS A 354 -20.15 31.81 -17.35
CA CYS A 354 -18.70 31.65 -17.31
C CYS A 354 -17.91 32.94 -17.64
N GLY A 355 -18.57 33.94 -18.23
CA GLY A 355 -17.94 35.22 -18.57
C GLY A 355 -16.62 35.05 -19.33
N PRO A 356 -15.53 35.76 -18.93
CA PRO A 356 -14.25 35.67 -19.62
C PRO A 356 -13.54 34.32 -19.44
N HIS A 357 -13.98 33.48 -18.52
CA HIS A 357 -13.33 32.18 -18.26
C HIS A 357 -13.73 31.11 -19.28
N LEU A 358 -14.79 31.32 -20.07
CA LEU A 358 -15.18 30.38 -21.11
C LEU A 358 -14.18 30.39 -22.26
N ALA A 359 -13.74 29.20 -22.67
CA ALA A 359 -12.97 28.96 -23.88
C ALA A 359 -13.60 27.82 -24.68
N LEU A 360 -13.38 27.82 -26.00
CA LEU A 360 -13.71 26.69 -26.87
C LEU A 360 -12.41 26.09 -27.38
N VAL A 361 -12.18 24.81 -27.08
CA VAL A 361 -11.02 24.04 -27.55
C VAL A 361 -11.56 22.89 -28.38
N ASP A 362 -11.23 22.87 -29.67
CA ASP A 362 -11.74 21.87 -30.63
C ASP A 362 -13.28 21.75 -30.63
N GLY A 363 -13.98 22.88 -30.41
CA GLY A 363 -15.45 22.93 -30.32
C GLY A 363 -16.03 22.49 -28.98
N ILE A 364 -15.20 22.12 -28.00
CA ILE A 364 -15.62 21.70 -26.67
C ILE A 364 -15.52 22.89 -25.70
N PRO A 365 -16.56 23.14 -24.86
CA PRO A 365 -16.49 24.14 -23.80
C PRO A 365 -15.46 23.78 -22.73
N HIS A 366 -14.61 24.75 -22.43
CA HIS A 366 -13.59 24.71 -21.39
C HIS A 366 -13.73 25.91 -20.46
N ILE A 367 -13.35 25.73 -19.20
CA ILE A 367 -13.21 26.82 -18.23
C ILE A 367 -11.72 27.05 -17.98
N ARG A 368 -11.27 28.28 -18.20
CA ARG A 368 -9.92 28.75 -17.92
C ARG A 368 -9.75 29.03 -16.44
N VAL A 369 -8.93 28.21 -15.79
CA VAL A 369 -8.64 28.28 -14.35
C VAL A 369 -7.39 29.12 -14.11
N VAL A 370 -6.36 28.93 -14.94
CA VAL A 370 -5.09 29.67 -14.85
C VAL A 370 -4.73 30.26 -16.21
N PRO A 371 -4.47 31.56 -16.32
CA PRO A 371 -3.99 32.18 -17.55
C PRO A 371 -2.53 31.82 -17.84
N ALA A 372 -2.13 31.92 -19.11
CA ALA A 372 -0.82 31.45 -19.58
C ALA A 372 0.38 32.20 -18.97
N ASP A 373 0.21 33.47 -18.62
CA ASP A 373 1.21 34.35 -18.03
C ASP A 373 1.52 34.01 -16.56
N TRP A 374 0.56 33.44 -15.84
CA TRP A 374 0.75 32.96 -14.47
C TRP A 374 1.19 31.48 -14.40
N SER A 375 0.94 30.73 -15.47
CA SER A 375 1.24 29.29 -15.56
C SER A 375 2.72 29.02 -15.78
N ALA A 376 3.31 28.12 -14.98
CA ALA A 376 4.69 27.66 -15.16
C ALA A 376 4.91 26.91 -16.48
N THR A 377 3.83 26.46 -17.14
CA THR A 377 3.90 25.76 -18.43
C THR A 377 3.92 26.72 -19.63
N GLY A 378 3.69 28.02 -19.40
CA GLY A 378 3.49 29.02 -20.45
C GLY A 378 2.20 28.80 -21.25
N ARG A 379 1.28 27.94 -20.78
CA ARG A 379 -0.01 27.63 -21.38
C ARG A 379 -1.11 27.78 -20.35
N GLU A 380 -2.31 28.13 -20.81
CA GLU A 380 -3.49 28.18 -19.96
C GLU A 380 -3.79 26.79 -19.36
N LEU A 381 -4.15 26.75 -18.07
CA LEU A 381 -4.70 25.54 -17.46
C LEU A 381 -6.23 25.62 -17.54
N THR A 382 -6.81 24.63 -18.21
CA THR A 382 -8.25 24.60 -18.49
C THR A 382 -8.85 23.26 -18.12
N ILE A 383 -10.12 23.27 -17.71
CA ILE A 383 -10.94 22.08 -17.48
C ILE A 383 -12.04 22.01 -18.53
N GLY A 384 -12.13 20.90 -19.25
CA GLY A 384 -13.12 20.69 -20.30
C GLY A 384 -14.41 20.04 -19.78
N GLN A 385 -15.48 20.10 -20.59
CA GLN A 385 -16.70 19.33 -20.31
C GLN A 385 -16.46 17.82 -20.11
N PRO A 386 -15.60 17.13 -20.90
CA PRO A 386 -15.31 15.70 -20.68
C PRO A 386 -14.66 15.43 -19.32
N ASP A 387 -13.81 16.34 -18.85
CA ASP A 387 -13.15 16.24 -17.54
C ASP A 387 -14.19 16.30 -16.41
N LEU A 388 -15.11 17.27 -16.49
CA LEU A 388 -16.23 17.41 -15.55
C LEU A 388 -17.17 16.20 -15.59
N ASP A 389 -17.51 15.70 -16.79
CA ASP A 389 -18.36 14.52 -16.95
C ASP A 389 -17.72 13.29 -16.28
N SER A 390 -16.40 13.15 -16.39
CA SER A 390 -15.66 12.08 -15.76
C SER A 390 -15.60 12.22 -14.25
N LEU A 391 -15.35 13.43 -13.73
CA LEU A 391 -15.41 13.71 -12.29
C LEU A 391 -16.80 13.39 -11.70
N VAL A 392 -17.88 13.77 -12.39
CA VAL A 392 -19.25 13.49 -11.96
C VAL A 392 -19.51 11.99 -11.94
N ARG A 393 -19.05 11.22 -12.94
CA ARG A 393 -19.16 9.75 -12.93
C ARG A 393 -18.40 9.14 -11.74
N SER A 394 -17.18 9.60 -11.47
CA SER A 394 -16.39 9.11 -10.34
C SER A 394 -17.05 9.41 -9.00
N LYS A 395 -17.52 10.65 -8.80
CA LYS A 395 -18.27 11.04 -7.60
C LYS A 395 -19.57 10.24 -7.45
N ALA A 396 -20.28 10.00 -8.55
CA ALA A 396 -21.51 9.21 -8.54
C ALA A 396 -21.22 7.74 -8.17
N ALA A 397 -20.20 7.13 -8.76
CA ALA A 397 -19.79 5.77 -8.42
C ALA A 397 -19.48 5.63 -6.92
N MET A 398 -18.74 6.58 -6.34
CA MET A 398 -18.41 6.56 -4.90
C MET A 398 -19.65 6.67 -4.02
N TYR A 399 -20.53 7.60 -4.36
CA TYR A 399 -21.77 7.77 -3.62
C TYR A 399 -22.66 6.52 -3.71
N THR A 400 -22.76 5.91 -4.89
CA THR A 400 -23.50 4.66 -5.09
C THR A 400 -22.92 3.52 -4.25
N ILE A 401 -21.58 3.38 -4.17
CA ILE A 401 -20.96 2.36 -3.31
C ILE A 401 -21.34 2.58 -1.85
N LEU A 402 -21.21 3.82 -1.36
CA LEU A 402 -21.54 4.17 0.03
C LEU A 402 -23.01 3.91 0.34
N GLU A 403 -23.94 4.37 -0.51
CA GLU A 403 -25.37 4.11 -0.33
C GLU A 403 -25.69 2.61 -0.40
N THR A 404 -25.12 1.89 -1.36
CA THR A 404 -25.38 0.45 -1.51
C THR A 404 -24.93 -0.32 -0.28
N LEU A 405 -23.73 -0.03 0.23
CA LEU A 405 -23.22 -0.67 1.44
C LEU A 405 -24.10 -0.36 2.66
N ALA A 406 -24.40 0.93 2.86
CA ALA A 406 -25.21 1.40 3.99
C ALA A 406 -26.62 0.77 3.97
N LEU A 407 -27.28 0.74 2.81
CA LEU A 407 -28.58 0.11 2.62
C LEU A 407 -28.54 -1.40 2.84
N THR A 408 -27.48 -2.08 2.40
CA THR A 408 -27.33 -3.54 2.55
C THR A 408 -27.31 -3.97 4.02
N VAL A 409 -26.78 -3.12 4.90
CA VAL A 409 -26.68 -3.38 6.34
C VAL A 409 -27.69 -2.59 7.19
N GLY A 410 -28.58 -1.84 6.54
CA GLY A 410 -29.65 -1.08 7.21
C GLY A 410 -29.16 0.08 8.08
N VAL A 411 -28.04 0.71 7.72
CA VAL A 411 -27.46 1.86 8.44
C VAL A 411 -27.66 3.13 7.60
N GLU A 412 -27.98 4.26 8.23
CA GLU A 412 -27.98 5.54 7.54
C GLU A 412 -26.58 6.18 7.55
N LEU A 413 -26.19 6.84 6.45
CA LEU A 413 -24.86 7.47 6.34
C LEU A 413 -24.58 8.51 7.44
N LYS A 414 -25.62 9.11 8.03
CA LYS A 414 -25.50 10.07 9.15
C LYS A 414 -25.13 9.42 10.48
N GLU A 415 -25.30 8.10 10.60
CA GLU A 415 -24.98 7.31 11.79
C GLU A 415 -23.55 6.78 11.76
N VAL A 416 -22.87 6.91 10.61
CA VAL A 416 -21.49 6.45 10.42
C VAL A 416 -20.52 7.45 11.02
N THR A 417 -19.66 6.96 11.90
CA THR A 417 -18.55 7.74 12.47
C THR A 417 -17.35 7.72 11.52
N THR A 418 -16.65 8.86 11.39
CA THR A 418 -15.42 8.99 10.58
C THR A 418 -14.17 8.83 11.41
#